data_AF-A0A2T4FYI1-F1
#
_entry.id   AF-A0A2T4FYI1-F1
#
_cell.length_a   1.000
_cell.length_b   1.000
_cell.length_c   1.000
_cell.angle_alpha   90.00
_cell.angle_beta   90.00
_cell.angle_gamma   90.00
#
_symmetry.space_group_name_H-M   'P 1'
#
loop_
_entity.id
_entity.type
_entity.pdbx_description
1 polymer ?
#
loop_
_entity_poly.entity_id
_entity_poly.type
_entity_poly.pdbx_seq_one_letter_code
_entity_poly.pdbx_strand_id
1 'polypeptide(L)'
;MSRTTTKTPASSPRMLASAIGVALTAGSVAHLAQAAEATEPKGERNSISLGATSITGQEQDNTSYQVEKASSQKYTAQLVDTPRSVTVVPQQVLKDTAATSLQDALRTVPGITFGAGEGGNPQGDRPFIRGFDAQGDTYLDGVRDTGGQSREIFDIESIEVSKGPNSSFGGRGSAGGSLN
;
A
#
# COMPACT_ATOMS: atom_id res chain seq x y z
N MET A 1 -30.31 44.70 -0.50
CA MET A 1 -29.83 44.96 0.87
C MET A 1 -29.91 43.65 1.67
N SER A 2 -28.81 43.31 2.37
CA SER A 2 -28.58 42.32 3.45
C SER A 2 -29.37 41.00 3.47
N ARG A 3 -28.74 39.83 3.30
CA ARG A 3 -27.79 39.07 4.18
C ARG A 3 -28.48 38.15 5.20
N THR A 4 -28.41 36.85 4.89
CA THR A 4 -27.91 35.73 5.71
C THR A 4 -28.37 35.54 7.17
N THR A 5 -28.92 34.34 7.37
CA THR A 5 -28.40 33.29 8.27
C THR A 5 -28.87 33.26 9.73
N THR A 6 -29.48 32.10 9.99
CA THR A 6 -29.83 31.41 11.21
C THR A 6 -28.63 31.12 12.14
N LYS A 7 -28.87 31.10 13.45
CA LYS A 7 -27.97 30.44 14.41
C LYS A 7 -28.73 29.96 15.64
N THR A 8 -28.65 28.66 15.92
CA THR A 8 -28.70 28.03 17.26
C THR A 8 -28.44 26.52 17.12
N PRO A 9 -28.17 25.75 18.20
CA PRO A 9 -27.70 26.12 19.54
C PRO A 9 -26.55 25.22 20.08
N ALA A 10 -26.10 25.52 21.29
CA ALA A 10 -25.22 24.72 22.13
C ALA A 10 -25.98 24.12 23.35
N SER A 11 -25.36 23.06 23.91
CA SER A 11 -25.36 22.55 25.31
C SER A 11 -26.62 21.92 25.96
N SER A 12 -26.57 20.58 26.13
CA SER A 12 -26.54 19.74 27.38
C SER A 12 -27.31 20.14 28.68
N PRO A 13 -27.40 19.27 29.72
CA PRO A 13 -27.77 17.84 29.85
C PRO A 13 -28.69 17.54 31.10
N ARG A 14 -28.87 16.24 31.47
CA ARG A 14 -29.30 15.67 32.80
C ARG A 14 -30.80 15.73 33.16
N MET A 15 -31.41 14.88 34.00
CA MET A 15 -31.24 13.53 34.60
C MET A 15 -32.60 13.19 35.30
N LEU A 16 -32.86 11.90 35.53
CA LEU A 16 -33.77 11.29 36.53
C LEU A 16 -35.25 11.72 36.62
N ALA A 17 -36.17 10.76 36.42
CA ALA A 17 -37.57 10.86 36.83
C ALA A 17 -37.88 9.88 37.98
N SER A 18 -38.50 10.43 39.02
CA SER A 18 -38.98 9.78 40.24
C SER A 18 -40.46 9.39 40.13
N ALA A 19 -40.83 8.41 40.96
CA ALA A 19 -42.13 7.79 41.22
C ALA A 19 -43.36 8.72 41.35
N ILE A 20 -44.56 8.16 41.13
CA ILE A 20 -45.70 8.03 42.08
C ILE A 20 -46.99 7.70 41.31
N GLY A 21 -47.77 6.71 41.78
CA GLY A 21 -49.18 6.55 41.37
C GLY A 21 -49.80 5.17 41.59
N VAL A 22 -49.84 4.68 42.84
CA VAL A 22 -50.63 3.51 43.27
C VAL A 22 -52.07 3.94 43.55
N ALA A 23 -53.07 3.27 42.96
CA ALA A 23 -54.40 3.10 43.56
C ALA A 23 -55.30 2.09 42.81
N LEU A 24 -55.67 1.01 43.52
CA LEU A 24 -56.98 0.32 43.51
C LEU A 24 -57.38 -0.40 42.20
N THR A 25 -57.43 -1.73 42.14
CA THR A 25 -58.51 -2.52 42.78
C THR A 25 -58.16 -4.01 42.75
N ALA A 26 -58.41 -4.66 43.88
CA ALA A 26 -58.21 -6.09 44.10
C ALA A 26 -59.40 -6.91 43.59
N GLY A 27 -59.09 -8.12 43.13
CA GLY A 27 -60.04 -9.24 43.10
C GLY A 27 -60.64 -9.51 41.74
N SER A 28 -59.99 -10.39 40.97
CA SER A 28 -60.63 -11.37 40.08
C SER A 28 -59.56 -12.33 39.56
N VAL A 29 -59.74 -13.63 39.85
CA VAL A 29 -59.22 -14.82 39.13
C VAL A 29 -57.69 -14.95 38.99
N ALA A 30 -56.94 -15.51 39.95
CA ALA A 30 -56.96 -16.92 40.38
C ALA A 30 -57.03 -18.01 39.28
N HIS A 31 -56.80 -17.69 37.98
CA HIS A 31 -56.93 -18.69 36.90
C HIS A 31 -55.94 -18.57 35.73
N LEU A 32 -54.69 -18.16 35.96
CA LEU A 32 -53.61 -18.30 34.95
C LEU A 32 -52.29 -18.80 35.56
N ALA A 33 -52.38 -19.68 36.56
CA ALA A 33 -51.24 -20.34 37.21
C ALA A 33 -50.85 -21.69 36.56
N GLN A 34 -51.22 -21.93 35.29
CA GLN A 34 -50.93 -23.22 34.64
C GLN A 34 -50.58 -23.05 33.15
N ALA A 35 -49.32 -22.69 32.88
CA ALA A 35 -48.65 -22.95 31.61
C ALA A 35 -47.12 -22.87 31.83
N ALA A 36 -46.62 -23.70 32.74
CA ALA A 36 -45.20 -24.06 32.75
C ALA A 36 -44.98 -25.05 31.61
N GLU A 37 -44.76 -24.53 30.41
CA GLU A 37 -44.32 -25.35 29.29
C GLU A 37 -42.83 -25.67 29.50
N ALA A 38 -42.57 -26.95 29.75
CA ALA A 38 -41.24 -27.51 29.87
C ALA A 38 -40.48 -27.28 28.56
N THR A 39 -39.69 -26.20 28.51
CA THR A 39 -38.64 -26.07 27.50
C THR A 39 -37.48 -26.94 27.97
N GLU A 40 -37.40 -28.14 27.39
CA GLU A 40 -36.24 -29.02 27.52
C GLU A 40 -34.95 -28.22 27.20
N PRO A 41 -33.87 -28.35 28.00
CA PRO A 41 -32.60 -27.75 27.66
C PRO A 41 -32.09 -28.42 26.40
N LYS A 42 -32.30 -27.76 25.26
CA LYS A 42 -31.71 -28.10 23.96
C LYS A 42 -30.21 -28.25 24.17
N GLY A 43 -29.73 -29.49 24.03
CA GLY A 43 -28.40 -29.93 24.44
C GLY A 43 -27.30 -28.93 24.15
N GLU A 44 -26.40 -28.78 25.12
CA GLU A 44 -25.13 -28.09 24.99
C GLU A 44 -24.46 -28.52 23.69
N ARG A 45 -24.56 -27.67 22.67
CA ARG A 45 -23.61 -27.74 21.57
C ARG A 45 -22.27 -27.45 22.21
N ASN A 46 -21.36 -28.42 22.18
CA ASN A 46 -19.95 -28.23 22.49
C ASN A 46 -19.42 -27.04 21.67
N SER A 47 -19.52 -25.83 22.21
CA SER A 47 -19.01 -24.63 21.59
C SER A 47 -17.51 -24.64 21.83
N ILE A 48 -16.76 -24.80 20.75
CA ILE A 48 -15.30 -24.68 20.79
C ILE A 48 -15.00 -23.19 20.99
N SER A 49 -14.69 -22.82 22.23
CA SER A 49 -14.22 -21.48 22.58
C SER A 49 -12.72 -21.41 22.30
N LEU A 50 -12.33 -20.69 21.24
CA LEU A 50 -10.94 -20.44 20.92
C LEU A 50 -10.42 -19.26 21.76
N GLY A 51 -9.22 -19.39 22.30
CA GLY A 51 -8.56 -18.32 23.04
C GLY A 51 -8.27 -17.09 22.17
N ALA A 52 -8.15 -15.92 22.80
CA ALA A 52 -7.82 -14.69 22.09
C ALA A 52 -6.45 -14.80 21.39
N THR A 53 -6.41 -14.56 20.08
CA THR A 53 -5.18 -14.43 19.31
C THR A 53 -4.85 -12.94 19.19
N SER A 54 -3.64 -12.56 19.58
CA SER A 54 -3.11 -11.21 19.35
C SER A 54 -2.23 -11.24 18.10
N ILE A 55 -2.54 -10.39 17.13
CA ILE A 55 -1.67 -10.14 15.97
C ILE A 55 -0.95 -8.82 16.23
N THR A 56 0.36 -8.89 16.43
CA THR A 56 1.23 -7.72 16.53
C THR A 56 1.91 -7.50 15.19
N GLY A 57 1.65 -6.35 14.55
CA GLY A 57 2.45 -5.86 13.44
C GLY A 57 3.64 -5.09 13.96
N GLN A 58 4.85 -5.43 13.52
CA GLN A 58 6.03 -4.60 13.67
C GLN A 58 6.25 -3.90 12.33
N GLU A 59 6.34 -2.58 12.34
CA GLU A 59 6.83 -1.83 11.18
C GLU A 59 8.34 -2.08 11.11
N GLN A 60 8.77 -2.85 10.09
CA GLN A 60 10.18 -3.08 9.87
C GLN A 60 10.75 -1.82 9.23
N ASP A 61 11.50 -1.02 10.00
CA ASP A 61 12.35 0.03 9.42
C ASP A 61 13.31 -0.65 8.45
N ASN A 62 13.05 -0.49 7.15
CA ASN A 62 13.74 -1.22 6.09
C ASN A 62 15.07 -0.54 5.78
N THR A 63 15.98 -0.57 6.77
CA THR A 63 17.37 -0.09 6.67
C THR A 63 18.27 -1.09 5.93
N SER A 64 17.71 -2.21 5.49
CA SER A 64 18.44 -3.20 4.70
C SER A 64 18.79 -2.66 3.32
N TYR A 65 20.03 -2.93 2.89
CA TYR A 65 20.45 -2.72 1.51
C TYR A 65 20.08 -3.89 0.60
N GLN A 66 19.77 -5.04 1.20
CA GLN A 66 19.35 -6.23 0.48
C GLN A 66 17.84 -6.28 0.40
N VAL A 67 17.33 -6.28 -0.83
CA VAL A 67 15.92 -6.49 -1.16
C VAL A 67 15.77 -7.91 -1.72
N GLU A 68 14.89 -8.71 -1.15
CA GLU A 68 14.69 -10.11 -1.56
C GLU A 68 13.64 -10.28 -2.65
N LYS A 69 12.70 -9.33 -2.76
CA LYS A 69 11.57 -9.36 -3.70
C LYS A 69 11.38 -8.01 -4.36
N ALA A 70 11.15 -8.02 -5.67
CA ALA A 70 10.76 -6.83 -6.42
C ALA A 70 9.34 -6.36 -6.01
N SER A 71 9.09 -5.05 -6.08
CA SER A 71 7.77 -4.43 -5.91
C SER A 71 6.84 -4.79 -7.08
N SER A 72 7.38 -4.98 -8.29
CA SER A 72 6.57 -5.32 -9.46
C SER A 72 5.94 -6.71 -9.34
N GLN A 73 4.60 -6.77 -9.39
CA GLN A 73 3.82 -8.01 -9.33
C GLN A 73 4.09 -8.96 -10.51
N LYS A 74 4.73 -8.47 -11.58
CA LYS A 74 5.10 -9.31 -12.74
C LYS A 74 6.24 -10.28 -12.38
N TYR A 75 6.99 -10.02 -11.32
CA TYR A 75 7.94 -10.98 -10.76
C TYR A 75 7.23 -11.91 -9.77
N THR A 76 7.15 -13.20 -10.13
CA THR A 76 6.39 -14.20 -9.38
C THR A 76 7.22 -14.96 -8.34
N ALA A 77 8.53 -14.72 -8.28
CA ALA A 77 9.47 -15.40 -7.39
C ALA A 77 10.37 -14.38 -6.66
N GLN A 78 11.12 -14.85 -5.66
CA GLN A 78 12.18 -14.05 -5.03
C GLN A 78 13.27 -13.71 -6.06
N LEU A 79 14.03 -12.64 -5.84
CA LEU A 79 15.07 -12.20 -6.77
C LEU A 79 16.18 -13.25 -6.95
N VAL A 80 16.47 -14.04 -5.91
CA VAL A 80 17.43 -15.15 -5.98
C VAL A 80 16.98 -16.29 -6.91
N ASP A 81 15.66 -16.50 -7.00
CA ASP A 81 15.05 -17.56 -7.82
C ASP A 81 14.60 -17.05 -9.20
N THR A 82 14.73 -15.75 -9.45
CA THR A 82 14.35 -15.15 -10.73
C THR A 82 15.49 -15.37 -11.73
N PRO A 83 15.25 -16.02 -12.89
CA PRO A 83 16.30 -16.40 -13.85
C PRO A 83 16.74 -15.22 -14.74
N ARG A 84 17.00 -14.06 -14.14
CA ARG A 84 17.49 -12.86 -14.83
C ARG A 84 18.24 -11.95 -13.85
N SER A 85 19.05 -11.05 -14.37
CA SER A 85 19.74 -10.05 -13.55
C SER A 85 18.82 -8.89 -13.20
N VAL A 86 18.36 -8.84 -11.95
CA VAL A 86 17.64 -7.69 -11.39
C VAL A 86 18.46 -7.11 -10.24
N THR A 87 18.60 -5.79 -10.20
CA THR A 87 19.22 -5.07 -9.08
C THR A 87 18.21 -4.07 -8.57
N VAL A 88 17.93 -4.09 -7.27
CA VAL A 88 17.07 -3.10 -6.64
C VAL A 88 17.95 -2.13 -5.87
N VAL A 89 17.76 -0.84 -6.08
CA VAL A 89 18.32 0.24 -5.27
C VAL A 89 17.28 0.62 -4.23
N PRO A 90 17.42 0.19 -2.97
CA PRO A 90 16.42 0.45 -1.93
C PRO A 90 16.50 1.90 -1.43
N GLN A 91 15.42 2.34 -0.77
CA GLN A 91 15.33 3.69 -0.21
C GLN A 91 16.49 4.04 0.72
N GLN A 92 16.98 3.06 1.49
CA GLN A 92 18.11 3.30 2.38
C GLN A 92 19.38 3.70 1.62
N VAL A 93 19.66 3.05 0.49
CA VAL A 93 20.80 3.42 -0.37
C VAL A 93 20.61 4.82 -0.96
N LEU A 94 19.39 5.16 -1.38
CA LEU A 94 19.08 6.50 -1.91
C LEU A 94 19.32 7.59 -0.86
N LYS A 95 18.91 7.34 0.39
CA LYS A 95 19.13 8.24 1.53
C LYS A 95 20.61 8.37 1.87
N ASP A 96 21.33 7.25 2.00
CA ASP A 96 22.72 7.23 2.46
C ASP A 96 23.69 7.76 1.39
N THR A 97 23.32 7.69 0.10
CA THR A 97 24.06 8.33 -1.00
C THR A 97 23.64 9.78 -1.25
N ALA A 98 22.64 10.29 -0.53
CA ALA A 98 22.04 11.60 -0.76
C ALA A 98 21.65 11.84 -2.24
N ALA A 99 21.15 10.80 -2.91
CA ALA A 99 20.75 10.89 -4.30
C ALA A 99 19.51 11.77 -4.46
N THR A 100 19.59 12.81 -5.28
CA THR A 100 18.45 13.69 -5.58
C THR A 100 17.86 13.39 -6.96
N SER A 101 18.66 12.89 -7.89
CA SER A 101 18.24 12.56 -9.26
C SER A 101 18.32 11.06 -9.56
N LEU A 102 17.55 10.60 -10.56
CA LEU A 102 17.67 9.24 -11.09
C LEU A 102 19.10 8.92 -11.56
N GLN A 103 19.77 9.90 -12.17
CA GLN A 103 21.14 9.73 -12.61
C GLN A 103 22.10 9.49 -11.44
N ASP A 104 21.96 10.22 -10.33
CA ASP A 104 22.79 10.02 -9.14
C ASP A 104 22.53 8.67 -8.50
N ALA A 105 21.25 8.29 -8.35
CA ALA A 105 20.85 6.99 -7.80
C ALA A 105 21.45 5.81 -8.59
N LEU A 106 21.38 5.88 -9.93
CA LEU A 106 21.85 4.80 -10.81
C LEU A 106 23.37 4.72 -10.94
N ARG A 107 24.15 5.68 -10.42
CA ARG A 107 25.62 5.54 -10.34
C ARG A 107 26.06 4.35 -9.48
N THR A 108 25.21 3.91 -8.55
CA THR A 108 25.45 2.72 -7.72
C THR A 108 25.30 1.41 -8.49
N VAL A 109 24.67 1.43 -9.67
CA VAL A 109 24.37 0.24 -10.46
C VAL A 109 25.31 0.15 -11.66
N PRO A 110 26.16 -0.89 -11.76
CA PRO A 110 27.10 -1.01 -12.86
C PRO A 110 26.40 -1.34 -14.18
N GLY A 111 26.98 -0.86 -15.29
CA GLY A 111 26.48 -1.10 -16.64
C GLY A 111 25.32 -0.17 -17.05
N ILE A 112 25.12 0.91 -16.29
CA ILE A 112 24.22 2.01 -16.62
C ILE A 112 25.08 3.22 -17.03
N THR A 113 24.76 3.81 -18.18
CA THR A 113 25.34 5.08 -18.64
C THR A 113 24.22 6.03 -19.04
N PHE A 114 24.49 7.33 -19.14
CA PHE A 114 23.49 8.31 -19.57
C PHE A 114 23.94 8.99 -20.87
N GLY A 115 23.01 9.09 -21.81
CA GLY A 115 23.20 9.89 -23.02
C GLY A 115 22.84 11.35 -22.79
N ALA A 116 23.44 12.25 -23.58
CA ALA A 116 23.04 13.64 -23.63
C ALA A 116 21.80 13.83 -24.54
N GLY A 117 21.03 14.89 -24.33
CA GLY A 117 20.04 15.33 -25.32
C GLY A 117 20.72 16.06 -26.48
N GLU A 118 20.31 15.78 -27.71
CA GLU A 118 20.82 16.41 -28.94
C GLU A 118 19.80 16.23 -30.08
N GLY A 119 19.70 17.21 -30.98
CA GLY A 119 19.10 17.10 -32.32
C GLY A 119 17.85 16.22 -32.48
N GLY A 120 16.80 16.46 -31.69
CA GLY A 120 15.54 15.67 -31.74
C GLY A 120 15.37 14.68 -30.59
N ASN A 121 16.40 14.50 -29.76
CA ASN A 121 16.28 13.85 -28.46
C ASN A 121 16.01 14.90 -27.37
N PRO A 122 15.02 14.67 -26.49
CA PRO A 122 14.74 15.61 -25.42
C PRO A 122 15.88 15.67 -24.40
N GLN A 123 16.02 16.82 -23.75
CA GLN A 123 16.94 17.02 -22.63
C GLN A 123 16.28 16.46 -21.36
N GLY A 124 16.77 15.33 -20.87
CA GLY A 124 16.24 14.63 -19.69
C GLY A 124 16.99 13.32 -19.45
N ASP A 125 16.40 12.42 -18.66
CA ASP A 125 17.03 11.13 -18.38
C ASP A 125 17.02 10.25 -19.64
N ARG A 126 18.22 9.88 -20.10
CA ARG A 126 18.43 8.95 -21.20
C ARG A 126 19.34 7.81 -20.77
N PRO A 127 18.83 6.86 -19.97
CA PRO A 127 19.62 5.74 -19.48
C PRO A 127 19.93 4.76 -20.61
N PHE A 128 21.13 4.22 -20.59
CA PHE A 128 21.58 3.12 -21.43
C PHE A 128 21.91 1.95 -20.52
N ILE A 129 21.35 0.77 -20.80
CA ILE A 129 21.59 -0.44 -20.04
C ILE A 129 22.38 -1.40 -20.91
N ARG A 130 23.59 -1.77 -20.46
CA ARG A 130 24.53 -2.60 -21.24
C ARG A 130 24.77 -2.05 -22.66
N GLY A 131 24.81 -0.72 -22.80
CA GLY A 131 25.09 -0.02 -24.06
C GLY A 131 23.90 0.17 -24.99
N PHE A 132 22.70 -0.31 -24.65
CA PHE A 132 21.49 -0.05 -25.44
C PHE A 132 20.64 1.04 -24.81
N ASP A 133 20.06 1.91 -25.65
CA ASP A 133 19.14 2.95 -25.21
C ASP A 133 17.94 2.32 -24.49
N ALA A 134 17.68 2.77 -23.26
CA ALA A 134 16.56 2.33 -22.42
C ALA A 134 15.64 3.51 -22.06
N GLN A 135 15.74 4.65 -22.74
CA GLN A 135 14.84 5.79 -22.52
C GLN A 135 13.36 5.40 -22.74
N GLY A 136 13.11 4.52 -23.71
CA GLY A 136 11.78 3.97 -23.94
C GLY A 136 11.36 2.92 -22.90
N ASP A 137 12.29 2.37 -22.12
CA ASP A 137 12.09 1.24 -21.20
C ASP A 137 12.21 1.65 -19.73
N THR A 138 11.86 2.91 -19.45
CA THR A 138 11.66 3.43 -18.10
C THR A 138 10.18 3.35 -17.74
N TYR A 139 9.90 2.86 -16.53
CA TYR A 139 8.58 2.65 -15.99
C TYR A 139 8.46 3.36 -14.64
N LEU A 140 7.22 3.66 -14.27
CA LEU A 140 6.83 4.07 -12.93
C LEU A 140 5.73 3.10 -12.49
N ASP A 141 5.99 2.35 -11.42
CA ASP A 141 5.08 1.33 -10.88
C ASP A 141 4.56 0.32 -11.93
N GLY A 142 5.42 -0.03 -12.88
CA GLY A 142 5.15 -1.00 -13.94
C GLY A 142 4.43 -0.44 -15.17
N VAL A 143 4.09 0.85 -15.17
CA VAL A 143 3.50 1.59 -16.31
C VAL A 143 4.59 2.38 -17.00
N ARG A 144 4.62 2.36 -18.34
CA ARG A 144 5.69 3.02 -19.10
C ARG A 144 5.60 4.53 -18.92
N ASP A 145 6.68 5.13 -18.42
CA ASP A 145 6.77 6.56 -18.20
C ASP A 145 7.41 7.24 -19.43
N THR A 146 6.55 7.71 -20.33
CA THR A 146 6.98 8.29 -21.60
C THR A 146 7.32 9.76 -21.45
N GLY A 147 8.54 10.14 -21.80
CA GLY A 147 8.95 11.54 -21.87
C GLY A 147 10.45 11.69 -21.69
N GLY A 148 10.98 12.83 -22.13
CA GLY A 148 12.34 13.25 -21.78
C GLY A 148 12.32 14.18 -20.60
N GLN A 149 11.92 13.65 -19.45
CA GLN A 149 11.99 14.35 -18.17
C GLN A 149 13.20 13.88 -17.37
N SER A 150 13.71 14.76 -16.50
CA SER A 150 14.63 14.38 -15.45
C SER A 150 13.83 14.02 -14.21
N ARG A 151 14.04 12.82 -13.67
CA ARG A 151 13.28 12.28 -12.54
C ARG A 151 13.99 12.57 -11.23
N GLU A 152 13.19 13.03 -10.27
CA GLU A 152 13.60 13.28 -8.89
C GLU A 152 13.36 12.03 -8.02
N ILE A 153 14.07 11.93 -6.90
CA ILE A 153 14.03 10.75 -6.01
C ILE A 153 13.13 10.93 -4.78
N PHE A 154 12.60 12.13 -4.53
CA PHE A 154 11.91 12.45 -3.27
C PHE A 154 10.68 11.57 -2.96
N ASP A 155 10.00 11.05 -3.99
CA ASP A 155 8.81 10.19 -3.88
C ASP A 155 9.07 8.75 -4.36
N ILE A 156 10.34 8.33 -4.35
CA ILE A 156 10.74 6.99 -4.82
C ILE A 156 11.13 6.12 -3.61
N GLU A 157 10.46 4.98 -3.49
CA GLU A 157 10.80 3.96 -2.49
C GLU A 157 11.98 3.10 -2.93
N SER A 158 12.02 2.69 -4.20
CA SER A 158 13.12 1.92 -4.74
C SER A 158 13.19 2.04 -6.26
N ILE A 159 14.34 1.70 -6.83
CA ILE A 159 14.53 1.63 -8.28
C ILE A 159 14.96 0.21 -8.66
N GLU A 160 14.21 -0.43 -9.53
CA GLU A 160 14.46 -1.77 -10.04
C GLU A 160 15.12 -1.71 -11.41
N VAL A 161 16.36 -2.17 -11.48
CA VAL A 161 17.13 -2.25 -12.72
C VAL A 161 17.14 -3.68 -13.21
N SER A 162 16.41 -3.94 -14.29
CA SER A 162 16.40 -5.23 -14.94
C SER A 162 17.31 -5.23 -16.16
N LYS A 163 18.29 -6.14 -16.20
CA LYS A 163 19.30 -6.18 -17.27
C LYS A 163 19.05 -7.37 -18.20
N GLY A 164 19.02 -7.09 -19.50
CA GLY A 164 18.66 -8.03 -20.57
C GLY A 164 17.25 -7.77 -21.13
N PRO A 165 16.87 -8.45 -22.23
CA PRO A 165 15.62 -8.16 -22.95
C PRO A 165 14.39 -8.23 -22.03
N ASN A 166 13.53 -7.19 -22.07
CA ASN A 166 12.38 -7.05 -21.18
C ASN A 166 11.02 -7.19 -21.88
N SER A 167 10.98 -7.75 -23.09
CA SER A 167 9.78 -7.70 -23.94
C SER A 167 8.56 -8.39 -23.34
N SER A 168 8.76 -9.45 -22.55
CA SER A 168 7.69 -10.18 -21.88
C SER A 168 7.02 -9.41 -20.74
N PHE A 169 7.75 -8.52 -20.06
CA PHE A 169 7.24 -7.76 -18.91
C PHE A 169 6.80 -6.36 -19.31
N GLY A 170 7.57 -5.74 -20.19
CA GLY A 170 7.48 -4.33 -20.53
C GLY A 170 6.87 -4.03 -21.91
N GLY A 171 6.62 -5.05 -22.73
CA GLY A 171 6.17 -4.88 -24.11
C GLY A 171 7.31 -4.49 -25.06
N ARG A 172 7.04 -3.66 -26.08
CA ARG A 172 8.05 -3.27 -27.08
C ARG A 172 9.17 -2.45 -26.43
N GLY A 173 10.39 -2.98 -26.42
CA GLY A 173 11.54 -2.34 -25.78
C GLY A 173 12.87 -2.70 -26.41
N SER A 174 13.91 -2.14 -25.81
CA SER A 174 15.31 -2.37 -26.09
C SER A 174 15.80 -3.74 -25.60
N ALA A 175 16.93 -4.18 -26.15
CA ALA A 175 17.59 -5.42 -25.73
C ALA A 175 18.39 -5.26 -24.42
N GLY A 176 18.63 -4.01 -23.98
CA GLY A 176 19.48 -3.71 -22.83
C GLY A 176 18.87 -4.04 -21.47
N GLY A 177 17.58 -3.78 -21.30
CA GLY A 177 16.94 -3.83 -19.99
C GLY A 177 15.78 -2.87 -19.84
N SER A 178 15.35 -2.69 -18.59
CA SER A 178 14.37 -1.69 -18.18
C SER A 178 14.66 -1.15 -16.79
N LEU A 179 14.14 0.04 -16.50
CA LEU A 179 14.10 0.65 -15.17
C LEU A 179 12.64 0.72 -14.70
N ASN A 180 12.36 0.39 -13.45
CA ASN A 180 11.05 0.51 -12.85
C ASN A 180 11.14 1.13 -11.46
#